data_AF-A0AAJ7S918-F1
#
_entry.id   AF-A0AAJ7S918-F1
#
_cell.length_a   1.000
_cell.length_b   1.000
_cell.length_c   1.000
_cell.angle_alpha   90.00
_cell.angle_beta   90.00
_cell.angle_gamma   90.00
#
_symmetry.space_group_name_H-M   'P 1'
#
loop_
_entity.id
_entity.type
_entity.pdbx_description
1 polymer ?
#
loop_
_entity_poly.entity_id
_entity_poly.type
_entity_poly.pdbx_seq_one_letter_code
_entity_poly.pdbx_strand_id
1 'polypeptide(L)'
;KNKTGRIQFPILSDLYVIAYLKRGHTDSAANIMIDSTAKSIIKQYESSLRQWWWFTRRRTYDVHITDRHKPIEFLTERYLNGAKYGTLNSDRSFIALITKFEKEECISWFMVNIHRACCASVQCGATFFEPDFSTRAVN
;
A
#
# COMPACT_ATOMS: atom_id res chain seq x y z
N LYS A 1 21.91 8.66 -2.10
CA LYS A 1 22.23 9.20 -0.75
C LYS A 1 22.50 10.69 -0.93
N ASN A 2 21.86 11.58 -0.17
CA ASN A 2 22.19 13.01 -0.20
C ASN A 2 23.44 13.25 0.67
N LYS A 3 24.05 14.43 0.51
CA LYS A 3 25.36 14.81 1.09
C LYS A 3 25.40 14.79 2.63
N THR A 4 24.27 14.57 3.31
CA THR A 4 24.12 14.60 4.77
C THR A 4 23.92 13.22 5.40
N GLY A 5 23.97 12.13 4.62
CA GLY A 5 23.81 10.77 5.16
C GLY A 5 22.41 10.45 5.71
N ARG A 6 21.47 11.41 5.69
CA ARG A 6 20.09 11.21 6.12
C ARG A 6 19.31 10.52 5.02
N ILE A 7 18.54 9.51 5.44
CA ILE A 7 17.49 8.90 4.63
C ILE A 7 16.48 10.01 4.27
N GLN A 8 16.58 10.56 3.05
CA GLN A 8 15.59 11.50 2.53
C GLN A 8 14.32 10.73 2.18
N PHE A 9 13.20 11.22 2.68
CA PHE A 9 11.89 10.74 2.30
C PHE A 9 11.57 11.26 0.89
N PRO A 10 11.16 10.40 -0.05
CA PRO A 10 10.86 10.83 -1.39
C PRO A 10 9.60 11.70 -1.40
N ILE A 11 9.58 12.69 -2.28
CA ILE A 11 8.37 13.47 -2.53
C ILE A 11 7.41 12.58 -3.32
N LEU A 12 6.11 12.62 -2.97
CA LEU A 12 5.10 11.78 -3.61
C LEU A 12 5.09 11.99 -5.14
N SER A 13 5.18 13.24 -5.60
CA SER A 13 5.25 13.57 -7.03
C SER A 13 6.37 12.84 -7.75
N ASP A 14 7.57 12.81 -7.17
CA ASP A 14 8.74 12.21 -7.82
C ASP A 14 8.54 10.70 -7.99
N LEU A 15 7.96 10.04 -7.00
CA LEU A 15 7.63 8.61 -7.09
C LEU A 15 6.56 8.35 -8.14
N TYR A 16 5.61 9.26 -8.32
CA TYR A 16 4.62 9.14 -9.38
C TYR A 16 5.27 9.28 -10.75
N VAL A 17 6.13 10.28 -10.94
CA VAL A 17 6.86 10.46 -12.20
C VAL A 17 7.61 9.17 -12.52
N ILE A 18 8.40 8.68 -11.57
CA ILE A 18 9.17 7.44 -11.73
C ILE A 18 8.26 6.25 -12.03
N ALA A 19 7.11 6.13 -11.37
CA ALA A 19 6.16 5.05 -11.64
C ALA A 19 5.62 5.09 -13.08
N TYR A 20 5.26 6.28 -13.60
CA TYR A 20 4.79 6.42 -14.98
C TYR A 20 5.92 6.24 -16.01
N LEU A 21 7.12 6.70 -15.72
CA LEU A 21 8.28 6.44 -16.57
C LEU A 21 8.61 4.94 -16.65
N LYS A 22 8.57 4.23 -15.52
CA LYS A 22 8.71 2.76 -15.49
C LYS A 22 7.60 2.03 -16.26
N ARG A 23 6.45 2.68 -16.50
CA ARG A 23 5.35 2.15 -17.33
C ARG A 23 5.54 2.43 -18.83
N GLY A 24 6.56 3.20 -19.22
CA GLY A 24 6.86 3.55 -20.62
C GLY A 24 6.21 4.85 -21.11
N HIS A 25 5.67 5.68 -20.20
CA HIS A 25 5.18 7.01 -20.57
C HIS A 25 6.33 7.99 -20.74
N THR A 26 6.11 9.05 -21.53
CA THR A 26 7.05 10.17 -21.66
C THR A 26 7.03 11.07 -20.42
N ASP A 27 8.11 11.81 -20.17
CA ASP A 27 8.21 12.75 -19.06
C ASP A 27 7.06 13.78 -19.07
N SER A 28 6.72 14.32 -20.25
CA SER A 28 5.62 15.27 -20.41
C SER A 28 4.27 14.65 -20.02
N ALA A 29 4.01 13.40 -20.42
CA ALA A 29 2.78 12.72 -20.07
C ALA A 29 2.71 12.42 -18.56
N ALA A 30 3.82 12.01 -17.94
CA ALA A 30 3.90 11.76 -16.51
C ALA A 30 3.62 13.03 -15.69
N ASN A 31 4.20 14.16 -16.10
CA ASN A 31 3.98 15.46 -15.45
C ASN A 31 2.53 15.92 -15.57
N ILE A 32 1.91 15.82 -16.75
CA ILE A 32 0.49 16.16 -16.96
C ILE A 32 -0.42 15.28 -16.07
N MET A 33 -0.14 13.97 -15.98
CA MET A 33 -0.90 13.05 -15.13
C MET A 33 -0.82 13.44 -13.64
N ILE A 34 0.35 13.88 -13.18
CA ILE A 34 0.54 14.33 -11.80
C ILE A 34 -0.14 15.68 -11.55
N ASP A 35 -0.01 16.62 -12.49
CA ASP A 35 -0.65 17.94 -12.38
C ASP A 35 -2.19 17.82 -12.37
N SER A 36 -2.73 16.84 -13.11
CA SER A 36 -4.15 16.49 -13.07
C SER A 36 -4.58 15.80 -11.77
N THR A 37 -3.62 15.29 -10.99
CA THR A 37 -3.89 14.66 -9.70
C THR A 37 -4.13 15.75 -8.65
N ALA A 38 -5.33 15.79 -8.09
CA ALA A 38 -5.69 16.81 -7.12
C ALA A 38 -4.74 16.84 -5.91
N LYS A 39 -4.38 18.05 -5.43
CA LYS A 39 -3.58 18.24 -4.19
C LYS A 39 -4.18 17.51 -2.98
N SER A 40 -5.50 17.31 -2.98
CA SER A 40 -6.23 16.54 -1.98
C SER A 40 -5.85 15.05 -1.98
N ILE A 41 -5.60 14.45 -3.14
CA ILE A 41 -5.16 13.05 -3.29
C ILE A 41 -3.72 12.90 -2.80
N ILE A 42 -2.85 13.84 -3.17
CA ILE A 42 -1.45 13.88 -2.73
C ILE A 42 -1.38 13.90 -1.20
N LYS A 43 -2.16 14.76 -0.55
CA LYS A 43 -2.20 14.87 0.91
C LYS A 43 -2.75 13.61 1.60
N GLN A 44 -3.75 12.95 0.99
CA GLN A 44 -4.30 11.71 1.53
C GLN A 44 -3.28 10.57 1.48
N TYR A 45 -2.54 10.45 0.38
CA TYR A 45 -1.59 9.37 0.16
C TYR A 45 -0.21 9.60 0.78
N GLU A 46 0.09 10.81 1.26
CA GLU A 46 1.34 11.10 1.94
C GLU A 46 1.58 10.19 3.17
N SER A 47 0.50 9.88 3.90
CA SER A 47 0.53 8.96 5.04
C SER A 47 0.80 7.51 4.59
N SER A 48 0.09 7.04 3.57
CA SER A 48 0.27 5.72 2.96
C SER A 48 1.67 5.55 2.39
N LEU A 49 2.20 6.58 1.72
CA LEU A 49 3.56 6.61 1.20
C LEU A 49 4.58 6.41 2.32
N ARG A 50 4.41 7.11 3.45
CA ARG A 50 5.33 6.97 4.59
C ARG A 50 5.42 5.52 5.04
N GLN A 51 4.26 4.90 5.22
CA GLN A 51 4.17 3.54 5.70
C GLN A 51 4.75 2.54 4.69
N TRP A 52 4.40 2.71 3.41
CA TRP A 52 4.92 1.86 2.33
C TRP A 52 6.44 1.98 2.18
N TRP A 53 6.97 3.19 2.24
CA TRP A 53 8.41 3.44 2.15
C TRP A 53 9.20 2.79 3.29
N TRP A 54 8.68 2.89 4.52
CA TRP A 54 9.33 2.24 5.66
C TRP A 54 9.24 0.72 5.58
N PHE A 55 8.08 0.19 5.18
CA PHE A 55 7.89 -1.24 4.96
C PHE A 55 8.88 -1.80 3.94
N THR A 56 8.93 -1.18 2.75
CA THR A 56 9.83 -1.60 1.66
C THR A 56 11.30 -1.47 2.06
N ARG A 57 11.69 -0.40 2.76
CA ARG A 57 13.07 -0.25 3.25
C ARG A 57 13.46 -1.30 4.29
N ARG A 58 12.59 -1.57 5.27
CA ARG A 58 12.83 -2.61 6.30
C ARG A 58 13.02 -3.99 5.67
N ARG A 59 12.35 -4.25 4.55
CA ARG A 59 12.39 -5.53 3.83
C ARG A 59 13.32 -5.53 2.61
N THR A 60 14.05 -4.44 2.35
CA THR A 60 14.93 -4.26 1.19
C THR A 60 14.22 -4.47 -0.17
N TYR A 61 12.96 -4.07 -0.27
CA TYR A 61 12.16 -4.14 -1.50
C TYR A 61 12.29 -2.86 -2.35
N ASP A 62 12.15 -2.99 -3.67
CA ASP A 62 11.93 -1.84 -4.57
C ASP A 62 10.51 -1.30 -4.37
N VAL A 63 10.40 0.02 -4.22
CA VAL A 63 9.14 0.74 -3.98
C VAL A 63 8.18 0.71 -5.15
N HIS A 64 8.68 0.57 -6.38
CA HIS A 64 7.90 0.55 -7.61
C HIS A 64 7.76 -0.84 -8.22
N ILE A 65 8.58 -1.80 -7.80
CA ILE A 65 8.56 -3.18 -8.30
C ILE A 65 8.12 -4.09 -7.17
N THR A 66 6.82 -4.25 -7.06
CA THR A 66 6.25 -5.27 -6.19
C THR A 66 5.82 -6.49 -6.97
N ASP A 67 5.94 -7.61 -6.29
CA ASP A 67 5.25 -8.85 -6.57
C ASP A 67 3.91 -8.79 -5.81
N ARG A 68 2.89 -9.52 -6.27
CA ARG A 68 1.52 -9.62 -5.73
C ARG A 68 1.47 -9.84 -4.23
N HIS A 69 2.44 -10.59 -3.73
CA HIS A 69 2.57 -10.95 -2.32
C HIS A 69 2.93 -9.75 -1.42
N LYS A 70 3.73 -8.80 -1.92
CA LYS A 70 4.27 -7.69 -1.10
C LYS A 70 3.20 -6.66 -0.67
N PRO A 71 2.26 -6.22 -1.54
CA PRO A 71 1.12 -5.41 -1.11
C PRO A 71 0.25 -6.12 -0.07
N ILE A 72 0.04 -7.44 -0.20
CA ILE A 72 -0.75 -8.22 0.75
C ILE A 72 -0.04 -8.28 2.11
N GLU A 73 1.26 -8.56 2.14
CA GLU A 73 2.07 -8.54 3.37
C GLU A 73 1.98 -7.18 4.07
N PHE A 74 2.10 -6.10 3.31
CA PHE A 74 1.98 -4.75 3.85
C PHE A 74 0.59 -4.47 4.42
N LEU A 75 -0.48 -4.76 3.67
CA LEU A 75 -1.84 -4.53 4.15
C LEU A 75 -2.16 -5.41 5.37
N THR A 76 -1.58 -6.60 5.45
CA THR A 76 -1.67 -7.49 6.62
C THR A 76 -0.97 -6.87 7.83
N GLU A 77 0.27 -6.40 7.68
CA GLU A 77 1.01 -5.71 8.76
C GLU A 77 0.24 -4.46 9.24
N ARG A 78 -0.37 -3.71 8.32
CA ARG A 78 -1.17 -2.53 8.64
C ARG A 78 -2.44 -2.91 9.41
N TYR A 79 -3.13 -3.97 9.00
CA TYR A 79 -4.32 -4.47 9.67
C TYR A 79 -4.02 -4.97 11.09
N LEU A 80 -2.96 -5.77 11.26
CA LEU A 80 -2.52 -6.27 12.57
C LEU A 80 -2.10 -5.13 13.52
N ASN A 81 -1.60 -4.02 12.97
CA ASN A 81 -1.31 -2.79 13.72
C ASN A 81 -2.55 -1.92 13.98
N GLY A 82 -3.76 -2.42 13.73
CA GLY A 82 -5.02 -1.73 14.04
C GLY A 82 -5.48 -0.70 13.01
N ALA A 83 -4.96 -0.71 11.78
CA ALA A 83 -5.45 0.19 10.74
C ALA A 83 -6.90 -0.13 10.37
N LYS A 84 -7.75 0.91 10.35
CA LYS A 84 -9.16 0.78 9.96
C LYS A 84 -9.28 0.55 8.44
N TYR A 85 -10.41 -0.04 8.03
CA TYR A 85 -10.71 -0.33 6.63
C TYR A 85 -10.49 0.88 5.69
N GLY A 86 -10.95 2.08 6.09
CA GLY A 86 -10.77 3.29 5.29
C GLY A 86 -9.29 3.63 5.04
N THR A 87 -8.44 3.44 6.06
CA THR A 87 -6.98 3.63 5.93
C THR A 87 -6.37 2.56 5.02
N LEU A 88 -6.75 1.30 5.20
CA LEU A 88 -6.27 0.20 4.34
C LEU A 88 -6.69 0.37 2.88
N ASN A 89 -7.87 0.94 2.64
CA ASN A 89 -8.35 1.23 1.29
C ASN A 89 -7.56 2.37 0.63
N SER A 90 -7.21 3.42 1.38
CA SER A 90 -6.29 4.47 0.91
C SER A 90 -4.90 3.90 0.64
N ASP A 91 -4.38 3.08 1.55
CA ASP A 91 -3.10 2.39 1.41
C ASP A 91 -3.06 1.52 0.15
N ARG A 92 -4.11 0.72 -0.09
CA ARG A 92 -4.27 -0.07 -1.32
C ARG A 92 -4.27 0.81 -2.57
N SER A 93 -5.07 1.88 -2.56
CA SER A 93 -5.23 2.75 -3.74
C SER A 93 -3.91 3.43 -4.11
N PHE A 94 -3.18 3.89 -3.09
CA PHE A 94 -1.83 4.42 -3.24
C PHE A 94 -0.88 3.38 -3.84
N ILE A 95 -0.83 2.16 -3.28
CA ILE A 95 0.07 1.10 -3.77
C ILE A 95 -0.23 0.77 -5.24
N ALA A 96 -1.51 0.56 -5.59
CA ALA A 96 -1.93 0.27 -6.96
C ALA A 96 -1.37 1.31 -7.96
N LEU A 97 -1.35 2.57 -7.54
CA LEU A 97 -0.90 3.71 -8.32
C LEU A 97 0.62 3.77 -8.48
N ILE A 98 1.41 3.41 -7.47
CA ILE A 98 2.89 3.46 -7.58
C ILE A 98 3.52 2.20 -8.19
N THR A 99 2.82 1.07 -8.19
CA THR A 99 3.41 -0.24 -8.50
C THR A 99 2.82 -0.92 -9.74
N LYS A 100 1.87 -0.28 -10.44
CA LYS A 100 1.16 -0.85 -11.62
C LYS A 100 0.26 -2.04 -11.27
N PHE A 101 -0.26 -2.07 -10.05
CA PHE A 101 -1.16 -3.13 -9.54
C PHE A 101 -2.63 -2.72 -9.72
N GLU A 102 -3.08 -2.55 -10.95
CA GLU A 102 -4.43 -1.99 -11.17
C GLU A 102 -5.57 -2.99 -10.97
N LYS A 103 -5.35 -4.32 -11.05
CA LYS A 103 -6.45 -5.30 -11.02
C LYS A 103 -6.11 -6.67 -10.45
N GLU A 104 -5.48 -6.71 -9.28
CA GLU A 104 -5.26 -8.01 -8.64
C GLU A 104 -6.44 -8.43 -7.78
N GLU A 105 -7.15 -9.46 -8.25
CA GLU A 105 -8.30 -10.03 -7.54
C GLU A 105 -7.96 -10.40 -6.10
N CYS A 106 -6.75 -10.91 -5.84
CA CYS A 106 -6.31 -11.32 -4.50
C CYS A 106 -6.33 -10.18 -3.48
N ILE A 107 -5.90 -8.97 -3.84
CA ILE A 107 -5.95 -7.79 -2.96
C ILE A 107 -7.41 -7.35 -2.76
N SER A 108 -8.23 -7.48 -3.81
CA SER A 108 -9.66 -7.22 -3.71
C SER A 108 -10.35 -8.16 -2.73
N TRP A 109 -10.09 -9.46 -2.86
CA TRP A 109 -10.55 -10.49 -1.96
C TRP A 109 -10.03 -10.29 -0.54
N PHE A 110 -8.77 -9.89 -0.37
CA PHE A 110 -8.20 -9.58 0.94
C PHE A 110 -8.99 -8.44 1.64
N MET A 111 -9.25 -7.34 0.93
CA MET A 111 -10.04 -6.24 1.46
C MET A 111 -11.49 -6.66 1.78
N VAL A 112 -12.13 -7.46 0.93
CA VAL A 112 -13.47 -8.00 1.19
C VAL A 112 -13.49 -8.88 2.45
N ASN A 113 -12.47 -9.71 2.66
CA ASN A 113 -12.37 -10.56 3.84
C ASN A 113 -12.12 -9.73 5.11
N ILE A 114 -11.31 -8.67 5.06
CA ILE A 114 -11.17 -7.73 6.18
C ILE A 114 -12.50 -7.07 6.52
N HIS A 115 -13.25 -6.62 5.50
CA HIS A 115 -14.55 -6.01 5.72
C HIS A 115 -15.51 -6.98 6.42
N ARG A 116 -15.55 -8.24 5.97
CA ARG A 116 -16.38 -9.30 6.58
C ARG A 116 -15.97 -9.62 8.01
N ALA A 117 -14.66 -9.73 8.29
CA ALA A 117 -14.14 -9.97 9.64
C ALA A 117 -14.50 -8.81 10.59
N CYS A 118 -14.36 -7.56 10.14
CA CYS A 118 -14.78 -6.39 10.89
C CYS A 118 -16.29 -6.39 11.16
N CYS A 119 -17.14 -6.69 10.18
CA CYS A 119 -18.59 -6.77 10.39
C CYS A 119 -18.99 -7.86 11.40
N ALA A 120 -18.34 -9.03 11.36
CA ALA A 120 -18.59 -10.11 12.31
C ALA A 120 -18.20 -9.71 13.75
N SER A 121 -17.08 -9.01 13.94
CA SER A 121 -16.66 -8.51 15.25
C SER A 121 -17.61 -7.45 15.83
N VAL A 122 -18.19 -6.60 14.98
CA VAL A 122 -19.13 -5.52 15.39
C VAL A 122 -20.50 -6.07 15.77
N GLN A 123 -20.98 -7.13 15.10
CA GLN A 123 -22.27 -7.74 15.42
C GLN A 123 -22.25 -8.65 16.66
N CYS A 124 -21.10 -9.17 17.07
CA CYS A 124 -21.01 -10.10 18.20
C CYS A 124 -20.50 -9.50 19.51
N GLY A 125 -20.05 -8.23 19.56
CA GLY A 125 -19.47 -7.66 20.78
C GLY A 125 -18.29 -8.48 21.34
N ALA A 126 -17.57 -9.19 20.48
CA ALA A 126 -16.56 -10.17 20.88
C ALA A 126 -15.17 -9.53 20.93
N THR A 127 -14.48 -9.76 22.06
CA THR A 127 -13.06 -9.51 22.27
C THR A 127 -12.24 -10.13 21.13
N PHE A 128 -11.38 -9.29 20.55
CA PHE A 128 -10.22 -9.58 19.69
C PHE A 128 -10.03 -11.06 19.30
N PHE A 129 -10.38 -11.39 18.05
CA PHE A 129 -10.09 -12.69 17.46
C PHE A 129 -8.60 -12.73 17.08
N GLU A 130 -7.77 -13.36 17.92
CA GLU A 130 -6.44 -13.81 17.55
C GLU A 130 -6.59 -14.84 16.41
N PRO A 131 -6.04 -14.59 15.20
CA PRO A 131 -6.06 -15.60 14.16
C PRO A 131 -5.03 -16.68 14.51
N ASP A 132 -5.51 -17.86 14.91
CA ASP A 132 -4.67 -19.05 15.05
C ASP A 132 -4.15 -19.47 13.66
N PHE A 133 -2.87 -19.21 13.42
CA PHE A 133 -2.13 -19.67 12.24
C PHE A 133 -1.57 -21.09 12.41
N SER A 134 -2.12 -21.92 13.30
CA SER A 134 -1.76 -23.32 13.46
C SER A 134 -2.81 -24.24 12.83
N THR A 135 -2.77 -24.39 11.50
CA THR A 135 -3.08 -25.66 10.81
C THR A 135 -2.86 -25.53 9.31
N ARG A 136 -1.59 -25.56 8.91
CA ARG A 136 -1.22 -26.13 7.60
C ARG A 136 0.10 -26.87 7.75
N ALA A 137 0.05 -27.95 8.54
CA ALA A 137 0.98 -29.04 8.38
C ALA A 137 0.71 -29.65 7.00
N VAL A 138 1.63 -29.40 6.08
CA VAL A 138 1.66 -30.02 4.77
C VAL A 138 2.24 -31.42 4.98
N ASN A 139 1.41 -32.45 4.79
CA ASN A 139 1.84 -33.78 4.38
C ASN A 139 1.49 -33.93 2.90
#